data_AF-A0AAV5D8C4-F1
#
_entry.id   AF-A0AAV5D8C4-F1
#
_cell.length_a   1.000
_cell.length_b   1.000
_cell.length_c   1.000
_cell.angle_alpha   90.00
_cell.angle_beta   90.00
_cell.angle_gamma   90.00
#
_symmetry.space_group_name_H-M   'P 1'
#
loop_
_entity.id
_entity.type
_entity.pdbx_description
1 polymer ?
#
loop_
_entity_poly.entity_id
_entity_poly.type
_entity_poly.pdbx_seq_one_letter_code
_entity_poly.pdbx_strand_id
1 'polypeptide(L)'
;MLAYRRVLASCFACRRVLARRRALARRLARHRVRRRALSRRLARRPRHPVLHHCRRPGESLEDALRQLYLIDAIDENGQITDVGRMMAVEILLNLGPTDVYAKKGRKSEPDYRKLRRALCVGYGNQLAERMLHHNGYHTVGYRSQLVQVHPSSVLESDEYGKYPMYVVYHELISTTRPYMRNICAVEQGWVEPILKKLEKLDINRLSGGLSAVKESELLELEDKQLPSPKKAVDLKQSEVESKIQAARERYLARKGKK
;
A
#
# COMPACT_ATOMS: atom_id res chain seq x y z
N MET A 1 71.61 51.63 3.48
CA MET A 1 71.20 50.24 3.13
C MET A 1 69.99 49.70 3.92
N LEU A 2 69.84 49.99 5.23
CA LEU A 2 68.74 49.42 6.06
C LEU A 2 67.34 50.04 5.82
N ALA A 3 67.24 51.32 5.45
CA ALA A 3 65.96 51.99 5.20
C ALA A 3 65.22 51.44 3.97
N TYR A 4 65.94 51.10 2.90
CA TYR A 4 65.37 50.60 1.64
C TYR A 4 64.75 49.19 1.78
N ARG A 5 65.34 48.34 2.63
CA ARG A 5 64.81 46.99 2.94
C ARG A 5 63.49 47.04 3.75
N ARG A 6 63.31 48.04 4.62
CA ARG A 6 62.07 48.21 5.40
C ARG A 6 60.89 48.70 4.54
N VAL A 7 61.15 49.61 3.60
CA VAL A 7 60.13 50.12 2.66
C VAL A 7 59.64 49.02 1.70
N LEU A 8 60.56 48.20 1.17
CA LEU A 8 60.19 47.07 0.31
C LEU A 8 59.38 46.00 1.05
N ALA A 9 59.74 45.66 2.29
CA ALA A 9 58.99 44.68 3.10
C ALA A 9 57.55 45.13 3.41
N SER A 10 57.35 46.43 3.68
CA SER A 10 56.02 47.06 3.84
C SER A 10 55.17 46.92 2.58
N CYS A 11 55.74 47.17 1.40
CA CYS A 11 55.05 47.01 0.12
C CYS A 11 54.65 45.55 -0.18
N PHE A 12 55.50 44.57 0.16
CA PHE A 12 55.19 43.15 -0.04
C PHE A 12 54.10 42.63 0.92
N ALA A 13 54.12 43.08 2.18
CA ALA A 13 53.06 42.75 3.14
C ALA A 13 51.71 43.32 2.69
N CYS A 14 51.69 44.58 2.22
CA CYS A 14 50.48 45.22 1.71
C CYS A 14 49.91 44.51 0.46
N ARG A 15 50.78 44.09 -0.48
CA ARG A 15 50.37 43.28 -1.65
C ARG A 15 49.81 41.91 -1.26
N ARG A 16 50.37 41.23 -0.26
CA ARG A 16 49.84 39.94 0.24
C ARG A 16 48.48 40.10 0.92
N VAL A 17 48.27 41.17 1.69
CA VAL A 17 46.97 41.46 2.34
C VAL A 17 45.90 41.81 1.29
N LEU A 18 46.23 42.63 0.29
CA LEU A 18 45.33 42.94 -0.83
C LEU A 18 44.98 41.69 -1.66
N ALA A 19 45.95 40.80 -1.90
CA ALA A 19 45.71 39.54 -2.61
C ALA A 19 44.76 38.61 -1.82
N ARG A 20 44.94 38.50 -0.49
CA ARG A 20 44.06 37.71 0.39
C ARG A 20 42.63 38.27 0.43
N ARG A 21 42.48 39.60 0.52
CA ARG A 21 41.16 40.26 0.46
C ARG A 21 40.45 40.04 -0.88
N ARG A 22 41.19 40.13 -2.01
CA ARG A 22 40.66 39.83 -3.35
C ARG A 22 40.25 38.35 -3.51
N ALA A 23 41.03 37.42 -2.96
CA ALA A 23 40.70 36.00 -2.97
C ALA A 23 39.44 35.67 -2.14
N LEU A 24 39.31 36.29 -0.95
CA LEU A 24 38.14 36.14 -0.09
C LEU A 24 36.88 36.73 -0.75
N ALA A 25 36.98 37.90 -1.37
CA ALA A 25 35.90 38.51 -2.15
C ALA A 25 35.45 37.61 -3.32
N ARG A 26 36.39 37.01 -4.06
CA ARG A 26 36.09 36.04 -5.13
C ARG A 26 35.41 34.78 -4.59
N ARG A 27 35.83 34.27 -3.42
CA ARG A 27 35.23 33.09 -2.77
C ARG A 27 33.79 33.37 -2.31
N LEU A 28 33.55 34.54 -1.72
CA LEU A 28 32.21 34.98 -1.31
C LEU A 28 31.29 35.23 -2.50
N ALA A 29 31.81 35.80 -3.60
CA ALA A 29 31.05 35.97 -4.84
C ALA A 29 30.61 34.61 -5.43
N ARG A 30 31.52 33.62 -5.48
CA ARG A 30 31.19 32.24 -5.90
C ARG A 30 30.14 31.60 -5.00
N HIS A 31 30.19 31.84 -3.69
CA HIS A 31 29.21 31.33 -2.73
C HIS A 31 27.82 31.95 -2.92
N ARG A 32 27.75 33.26 -3.22
CA ARG A 32 26.50 33.97 -3.54
C ARG A 32 25.85 33.46 -4.83
N VAL A 33 26.65 33.21 -5.87
CA VAL A 33 26.16 32.63 -7.15
C VAL A 33 25.65 31.21 -6.94
N ARG A 34 26.37 30.37 -6.18
CA ARG A 34 25.93 29.01 -5.82
C ARG A 34 24.63 29.02 -5.02
N ARG A 35 24.49 29.93 -4.03
CA ARG A 35 23.23 30.09 -3.27
C ARG A 35 22.06 30.51 -4.18
N ARG A 36 22.27 31.46 -5.09
CA ARG A 36 21.24 31.89 -6.07
C ARG A 36 20.85 30.79 -7.06
N ALA A 37 21.79 29.96 -7.50
CA ALA A 37 21.51 28.82 -8.36
C ALA A 37 20.72 27.72 -7.63
N LEU A 38 21.01 27.51 -6.34
CA LEU A 38 20.33 26.52 -5.50
C LEU A 38 18.89 26.96 -5.17
N SER A 39 18.67 28.24 -4.87
CA SER A 39 17.32 28.79 -4.68
C SER A 39 16.49 28.77 -5.96
N ARG A 40 17.07 29.03 -7.14
CA ARG A 40 16.37 28.85 -8.43
C ARG A 40 16.06 27.38 -8.75
N ARG A 41 16.90 26.43 -8.33
CA ARG A 41 16.63 24.98 -8.45
C ARG A 41 15.51 24.51 -7.51
N LEU A 42 15.45 25.07 -6.30
CA LEU A 42 14.39 24.78 -5.34
C LEU A 42 13.05 25.37 -5.78
N ALA A 43 13.05 26.56 -6.41
CA ALA A 43 11.85 27.20 -6.95
C ALA A 43 11.28 26.53 -8.21
N ARG A 44 12.04 25.67 -8.90
CA ARG A 44 11.63 24.93 -10.10
C ARG A 44 11.28 23.46 -9.84
N ARG A 45 11.12 23.05 -8.57
CA ARG A 45 10.62 21.70 -8.28
C ARG A 45 9.16 21.60 -8.75
N PRO A 46 8.80 20.62 -9.58
CA PRO A 46 7.39 20.35 -9.87
C PRO A 46 6.69 20.02 -8.55
N ARG A 47 5.56 20.67 -8.30
CA ARG A 47 4.67 20.32 -7.19
C ARG A 47 4.05 18.98 -7.54
N HIS A 48 4.56 17.89 -6.96
CA HIS A 48 3.87 16.60 -7.03
C HIS A 48 2.50 16.72 -6.35
N PRO A 49 1.44 16.12 -6.91
CA PRO A 49 0.14 16.13 -6.30
C PRO A 49 0.12 15.16 -5.11
N VAL A 50 -0.15 15.73 -3.93
CA VAL A 50 -1.04 15.15 -2.91
C VAL A 50 -0.60 13.84 -2.21
N LEU A 51 0.18 13.99 -1.13
CA LEU A 51 0.09 13.09 0.03
C LEU A 51 -0.95 13.66 1.01
N HIS A 52 -2.23 13.35 0.80
CA HIS A 52 -3.29 13.65 1.77
C HIS A 52 -3.49 12.45 2.72
N HIS A 53 -2.59 12.26 3.68
CA HIS A 53 -2.90 11.90 5.10
C HIS A 53 -1.61 11.74 5.92
N CYS A 54 -0.92 12.83 6.20
CA CYS A 54 -0.41 13.00 7.55
C CYS A 54 -1.35 14.01 8.19
N ARG A 55 -1.85 13.74 9.41
CA ARG A 55 -2.26 14.84 10.30
C ARG A 55 -1.22 15.94 10.14
N ARG A 56 -1.66 17.18 9.88
CA ARG A 56 -0.74 18.30 9.70
C ARG A 56 0.30 18.19 10.82
N PRO A 57 1.60 18.18 10.53
CA PRO A 57 2.62 17.85 11.53
C PRO A 57 2.67 18.87 12.67
N GLY A 58 1.88 19.95 12.63
CA GLY A 58 1.79 20.94 13.70
C GLY A 58 1.50 20.30 15.05
N GLU A 59 0.42 19.54 15.20
CA GLU A 59 0.02 18.98 16.49
C GLU A 59 1.04 17.94 16.99
N SER A 60 1.47 17.03 16.13
CA SER A 60 2.44 15.98 16.51
C SER A 60 3.85 16.52 16.79
N LEU A 61 4.26 17.58 16.09
CA LEU A 61 5.58 18.19 16.28
C LEU A 61 5.59 19.05 17.54
N GLU A 62 4.51 19.78 17.80
CA GLU A 62 4.36 20.58 19.00
C GLU A 62 4.35 19.70 20.26
N ASP A 63 3.63 18.58 20.23
CA ASP A 63 3.64 17.62 21.34
C ASP A 63 4.99 16.94 21.52
N ALA A 64 5.68 16.60 20.43
CA ALA A 64 7.04 16.05 20.49
C ALA A 64 8.05 17.07 21.05
N LEU A 65 7.96 18.34 20.65
CA LEU A 65 8.80 19.41 21.18
C LEU A 65 8.49 19.69 22.65
N ARG A 66 7.21 19.66 23.06
CA ARG A 66 6.83 19.74 24.48
C ARG A 66 7.43 18.61 25.28
N GLN A 67 7.37 17.37 24.78
CA GLN A 67 7.98 16.22 25.46
C GLN A 67 9.49 16.37 25.58
N LEU A 68 10.19 16.79 24.51
CA LEU A 68 11.62 17.02 24.56
C LEU A 68 11.99 18.15 25.52
N TYR A 69 11.19 19.20 25.61
CA TYR A 69 11.39 20.29 26.58
C TYR A 69 11.14 19.81 28.02
N LEU A 70 10.10 19.00 28.25
CA LEU A 70 9.78 18.40 29.56
C LEU A 70 10.87 17.46 30.08
N ILE A 71 11.55 16.73 29.20
CA ILE A 71 12.68 15.84 29.53
C ILE A 71 14.01 16.63 29.49
N ASP A 72 13.94 17.96 29.40
CA ASP A 72 15.09 18.86 29.41
C ASP A 72 16.10 18.53 28.31
N ALA A 73 15.64 17.98 27.18
CA ALA A 73 16.46 17.63 26.03
C ALA A 73 16.71 18.82 25.09
N ILE A 74 15.82 19.82 25.12
CA ILE A 74 15.90 21.07 24.36
C ILE A 74 15.60 22.27 25.26
N ASP A 75 16.30 23.38 25.02
CA ASP A 75 16.09 24.64 25.76
C ASP A 75 14.95 25.49 25.15
N GLU A 76 14.60 26.58 25.84
CA GLU A 76 13.59 27.56 25.40
C GLU A 76 13.94 28.28 24.09
N ASN A 77 15.21 28.22 23.68
CA ASN A 77 15.74 28.77 22.43
C ASN A 77 15.80 27.72 21.30
N GLY A 78 15.40 26.46 21.57
CA GLY A 78 15.44 25.33 20.65
C GLY A 78 16.83 24.71 20.43
N GLN A 79 17.81 24.96 21.29
CA GLN A 79 19.11 24.28 21.30
C GLN A 79 19.06 23.00 22.14
N ILE A 80 19.87 22.01 21.75
CA ILE A 80 19.96 20.71 22.43
C ILE A 80 20.85 20.87 23.68
N THR A 81 20.34 20.45 24.83
CA THR A 81 21.03 20.47 26.13
C THR A 81 22.02 19.29 26.25
N ASP A 82 22.80 19.25 27.33
CA ASP A 82 23.68 18.10 27.62
C ASP A 82 22.88 16.81 27.87
N VAL A 83 21.72 16.93 28.51
CA VAL A 83 20.78 15.83 28.74
C VAL A 83 20.23 15.29 27.42
N GLY A 84 19.88 16.17 26.48
CA GLY A 84 19.46 15.78 25.13
C GLY A 84 20.60 15.13 24.31
N ARG A 85 21.85 15.56 24.48
CA ARG A 85 23.02 14.91 23.88
C ARG A 85 23.24 13.50 24.43
N MET A 86 23.15 13.32 25.75
CA MET A 86 23.31 12.02 26.40
C MET A 86 22.21 11.04 25.98
N MET A 87 20.96 11.50 25.96
CA MET A 87 19.84 10.70 25.43
C MET A 87 20.05 10.30 23.98
N ALA A 88 20.49 11.22 23.11
CA ALA A 88 20.76 10.90 21.72
C ALA A 88 21.84 9.81 21.61
N VAL A 89 22.92 9.89 22.39
CA VAL A 89 23.98 8.87 22.41
C VAL A 89 23.46 7.52 22.90
N GLU A 90 22.69 7.50 23.98
CA GLU A 90 22.18 6.26 24.57
C GLU A 90 21.12 5.57 23.70
N ILE A 91 20.23 6.36 23.09
CA ILE A 91 19.30 5.90 22.05
C ILE A 91 20.08 5.35 20.84
N LEU A 92 21.11 6.06 20.38
CA LEU A 92 21.94 5.63 19.24
C LEU A 92 22.75 4.36 19.53
N LEU A 93 23.13 4.09 20.78
CA LEU A 93 23.83 2.87 21.18
C LEU A 93 22.87 1.68 21.31
N ASN A 94 21.67 1.90 21.85
CA ASN A 94 20.68 0.84 22.07
C ASN A 94 19.94 0.42 20.80
N LEU A 95 19.78 1.30 19.81
CA LEU A 95 19.11 1.00 18.54
C LEU A 95 20.04 0.36 17.48
N GLY A 96 21.26 -0.02 17.86
CA GLY A 96 22.30 -0.43 16.90
C GLY A 96 22.72 0.73 16.00
N PRO A 97 23.66 0.53 15.05
CA PRO A 97 23.95 1.53 14.02
C PRO A 97 22.67 1.78 13.23
N THR A 98 21.92 2.78 13.67
CA THR A 98 20.85 3.38 12.92
C THR A 98 21.52 4.13 11.79
N ASP A 99 21.83 3.39 10.73
CA ASP A 99 22.16 3.91 9.42
C ASP A 99 20.94 4.65 8.84
N VAL A 100 20.39 5.62 9.57
CA VAL A 100 19.52 6.67 9.02
C VAL A 100 20.39 7.65 8.22
N TYR A 101 21.71 7.60 8.41
CA TYR A 101 22.71 8.05 7.45
C TYR A 101 23.20 6.93 6.50
N ALA A 102 22.48 5.80 6.36
CA ALA A 102 22.61 4.96 5.18
C ALA A 102 22.32 5.88 4.00
N LYS A 103 23.37 6.16 3.24
CA LYS A 103 23.35 6.75 1.90
C LYS A 103 21.94 7.20 1.51
N LYS A 104 21.66 8.49 1.65
CA LYS A 104 20.56 9.16 0.94
C LYS A 104 20.81 9.15 -0.57
N GLY A 105 21.21 8.00 -1.11
CA GLY A 105 20.99 7.66 -2.50
C GLY A 105 19.49 7.65 -2.64
N ARG A 106 18.97 8.56 -3.46
CA ARG A 106 17.67 8.36 -4.08
C ARG A 106 17.67 6.91 -4.54
N LYS A 107 16.94 6.01 -3.84
CA LYS A 107 16.81 4.62 -4.26
C LYS A 107 16.45 4.70 -5.73
N SER A 108 17.30 4.14 -6.58
CA SER A 108 17.04 4.25 -8.00
C SER A 108 15.69 3.60 -8.25
N GLU A 109 14.83 4.23 -9.05
CA GLU A 109 13.54 3.68 -9.46
C GLU A 109 13.59 2.16 -9.82
N PRO A 110 14.66 1.65 -10.48
CA PRO A 110 14.77 0.21 -10.74
C PRO A 110 14.99 -0.64 -9.48
N ASP A 111 15.60 -0.14 -8.41
CA ASP A 111 15.77 -0.90 -7.17
C ASP A 111 14.44 -1.06 -6.44
N TYR A 112 13.59 -0.02 -6.45
CA TYR A 112 12.23 -0.09 -5.92
C TYR A 112 11.38 -1.07 -6.72
N ARG A 113 11.50 -1.07 -8.05
CA ARG A 113 10.83 -2.01 -8.94
C ARG A 113 11.23 -3.46 -8.65
N LYS A 114 12.52 -3.74 -8.45
CA LYS A 114 13.02 -5.08 -8.07
C LYS A 114 12.44 -5.53 -6.72
N LEU A 115 12.38 -4.63 -5.73
CA LEU A 115 11.79 -4.93 -4.42
C LEU A 115 10.30 -5.28 -4.55
N ARG A 116 9.52 -4.47 -5.27
CA ARG A 116 8.09 -4.75 -5.52
C ARG A 116 7.88 -6.08 -6.23
N ARG A 117 8.73 -6.40 -7.20
CA ARG A 117 8.71 -7.70 -7.88
C ARG A 117 9.01 -8.86 -6.92
N ALA A 118 10.02 -8.72 -6.06
CA ALA A 118 10.34 -9.75 -5.05
C ALA A 118 9.17 -9.97 -4.07
N LEU A 119 8.53 -8.89 -3.62
CA LEU A 119 7.33 -8.95 -2.78
C LEU A 119 6.18 -9.66 -3.50
N CYS A 120 5.92 -9.33 -4.76
CA CYS A 120 4.89 -10.00 -5.57
C CYS A 120 5.12 -11.51 -5.68
N VAL A 121 6.36 -11.94 -5.88
CA VAL A 121 6.69 -13.37 -5.94
C VAL A 121 6.54 -14.06 -4.59
N GLY A 122 6.93 -13.40 -3.49
CA GLY A 122 6.80 -13.96 -2.14
C GLY A 122 5.36 -14.03 -1.64
N TYR A 123 4.55 -13.03 -1.95
CA TYR A 123 3.15 -12.88 -1.52
C TYR A 123 2.14 -13.25 -2.61
N GLY A 124 2.45 -14.23 -3.45
CA GLY A 124 1.59 -14.63 -4.57
C GLY A 124 0.19 -15.13 -4.15
N ASN A 125 0.02 -15.55 -2.89
CA ASN A 125 -1.27 -15.94 -2.31
C ASN A 125 -2.09 -14.76 -1.74
N GLN A 126 -1.47 -13.58 -1.59
CA GLN A 126 -2.10 -12.35 -1.07
C GLN A 126 -2.20 -11.29 -2.18
N LEU A 127 -2.62 -11.74 -3.36
CA LEU A 127 -2.88 -10.88 -4.50
C LEU A 127 -4.34 -10.41 -4.50
N ALA A 128 -4.57 -9.22 -5.02
CA ALA A 128 -5.90 -8.71 -5.26
C ALA A 128 -5.98 -7.97 -6.60
N GLU A 129 -7.11 -8.14 -7.28
CA GLU A 129 -7.41 -7.57 -8.59
C GLU A 129 -8.49 -6.49 -8.49
N ARG A 130 -8.27 -5.34 -9.11
CA ARG A 130 -9.22 -4.23 -9.10
C ARG A 130 -10.40 -4.50 -10.02
N MET A 131 -11.60 -4.14 -9.58
CA MET A 131 -12.78 -4.14 -10.44
C MET A 131 -12.63 -3.12 -11.58
N LEU A 132 -13.15 -3.44 -12.77
CA LEU A 132 -12.97 -2.61 -13.96
C LEU A 132 -13.49 -1.17 -13.78
N HIS A 133 -14.64 -1.00 -13.12
CA HIS A 133 -15.37 0.28 -13.02
C HIS A 133 -15.35 0.89 -11.61
N HIS A 134 -14.78 0.20 -10.62
CA HIS A 134 -14.75 0.64 -9.23
C HIS A 134 -13.36 0.48 -8.62
N ASN A 135 -13.11 1.19 -7.52
CA ASN A 135 -11.87 1.08 -6.74
C ASN A 135 -11.92 -0.04 -5.68
N GLY A 136 -12.90 -0.95 -5.80
CA GLY A 136 -12.95 -2.20 -5.04
C GLY A 136 -12.04 -3.25 -5.66
N TYR A 137 -11.62 -4.21 -4.84
CA TYR A 137 -10.70 -5.28 -5.21
C TYR A 137 -11.29 -6.65 -4.90
N HIS A 138 -11.07 -7.63 -5.77
CA HIS A 138 -11.29 -9.03 -5.48
C HIS A 138 -9.98 -9.69 -5.05
N THR A 139 -10.00 -10.39 -3.92
CA THR A 139 -8.85 -11.22 -3.52
C THR A 139 -8.68 -12.39 -4.48
N VAL A 140 -7.45 -12.63 -4.89
CA VAL A 140 -7.05 -13.75 -5.74
C VAL A 140 -6.76 -14.94 -4.84
N GLY A 141 -7.47 -16.06 -5.03
CA GLY A 141 -7.30 -17.27 -4.23
C GLY A 141 -8.56 -18.14 -4.20
N TYR A 142 -8.62 -19.08 -3.26
CA TYR A 142 -9.73 -20.04 -3.15
C TYR A 142 -11.10 -19.39 -2.94
N ARG A 143 -11.14 -18.34 -2.13
CA ARG A 143 -12.35 -17.57 -1.83
C ARG A 143 -12.10 -16.13 -2.22
N SER A 144 -12.60 -15.75 -3.40
CA SER A 144 -12.59 -14.36 -3.81
C SER A 144 -13.57 -13.57 -2.96
N GLN A 145 -13.07 -12.61 -2.20
CA GLN A 145 -13.86 -11.68 -1.42
C GLN A 145 -13.71 -10.28 -2.02
N LEU A 146 -14.80 -9.50 -2.03
CA LEU A 146 -14.76 -8.09 -2.39
C LEU A 146 -14.23 -7.29 -1.20
N VAL A 147 -13.12 -6.58 -1.38
CA VAL A 147 -12.36 -5.87 -0.35
C VAL A 147 -12.07 -4.44 -0.81
N GLN A 148 -12.01 -3.50 0.12
CA GLN A 148 -11.64 -2.11 -0.14
C GLN A 148 -10.26 -1.77 0.44
N VAL A 149 -9.61 -0.77 -0.15
CA VAL A 149 -8.40 -0.17 0.42
C VAL A 149 -8.76 0.51 1.74
N HIS A 150 -8.06 0.18 2.83
CA HIS A 150 -8.24 0.89 4.10
C HIS A 150 -7.78 2.35 3.96
N PRO A 151 -8.49 3.36 4.53
CA PRO A 151 -8.15 4.78 4.37
C PRO A 151 -6.77 5.17 4.91
N SER A 152 -6.21 4.41 5.85
CA SER A 152 -4.83 4.62 6.33
C SER A 152 -3.76 4.19 5.34
N SER A 153 -4.12 3.42 4.30
CA SER A 153 -3.16 2.98 3.28
C SER A 153 -2.91 4.11 2.30
N VAL A 154 -1.63 4.45 2.09
CA VAL A 154 -1.22 5.46 1.12
C VAL A 154 -0.99 4.78 -0.22
N LEU A 155 -2.04 4.67 -1.03
CA LEU A 155 -1.96 4.20 -2.41
C LEU A 155 -2.16 5.37 -3.36
N GLU A 156 -1.23 5.57 -4.29
CA GLU A 156 -1.35 6.61 -5.30
C GLU A 156 -2.41 6.21 -6.33
N SER A 157 -3.30 7.15 -6.65
CA SER A 157 -4.24 7.02 -7.75
C SER A 157 -3.66 7.65 -9.02
N ASP A 158 -4.03 7.08 -10.16
CA ASP A 158 -3.69 7.63 -11.47
C ASP A 158 -4.44 8.95 -11.74
N GLU A 159 -4.14 9.61 -12.87
CA GLU A 159 -4.76 10.88 -13.29
C GLU A 159 -6.30 10.83 -13.34
N TYR A 160 -6.87 9.64 -13.53
CA TYR A 160 -8.31 9.40 -13.55
C TYR A 160 -8.91 9.00 -12.19
N GLY A 161 -8.14 9.09 -11.10
CA GLY A 161 -8.57 8.70 -9.75
C GLY A 161 -8.72 7.19 -9.55
N LYS A 162 -8.14 6.39 -10.44
CA LYS A 162 -8.19 4.92 -10.40
C LYS A 162 -6.95 4.37 -9.74
N TYR A 163 -7.11 3.31 -8.96
CA TYR A 163 -5.98 2.59 -8.37
C TYR A 163 -5.38 1.57 -9.36
N PRO A 164 -4.15 1.08 -9.12
CA PRO A 164 -3.53 0.04 -9.95
C PRO A 164 -4.38 -1.22 -10.05
N MET A 165 -4.28 -1.91 -11.20
CA MET A 165 -5.01 -3.16 -11.49
C MET A 165 -4.72 -4.27 -10.50
N TYR A 166 -3.45 -4.50 -10.19
CA TYR A 166 -3.04 -5.54 -9.26
C TYR A 166 -2.33 -4.94 -8.07
N VAL A 167 -2.68 -5.46 -6.89
CA VAL A 167 -2.04 -5.09 -5.65
C VAL A 167 -1.73 -6.33 -4.82
N VAL A 168 -0.68 -6.23 -4.02
CA VAL A 168 -0.36 -7.18 -2.96
C VAL A 168 -0.73 -6.53 -1.64
N TYR A 169 -1.41 -7.27 -0.76
CA TYR A 169 -1.72 -6.83 0.59
C TYR A 169 -1.00 -7.71 1.61
N HIS A 170 -0.68 -7.15 2.78
CA HIS A 170 -0.10 -7.94 3.88
C HIS A 170 -1.18 -8.44 4.84
N GLU A 171 -2.15 -7.58 5.15
CA GLU A 171 -3.16 -7.83 6.16
C GLU A 171 -4.56 -7.61 5.58
N LEU A 172 -5.46 -8.54 5.90
CA LEU A 172 -6.88 -8.45 5.59
C LEU A 172 -7.67 -8.34 6.90
N ILE A 173 -8.39 -7.23 7.07
CA ILE A 173 -9.28 -6.99 8.20
C ILE A 173 -10.67 -7.46 7.80
N SER A 174 -11.10 -8.60 8.34
CA SER A 174 -12.46 -9.09 8.13
C SER A 174 -13.43 -8.40 9.10
N THR A 175 -14.17 -7.41 8.62
CA THR A 175 -15.29 -6.78 9.34
C THR A 175 -16.56 -6.85 8.49
N THR A 176 -17.60 -6.08 8.83
CA THR A 176 -18.80 -5.94 7.98
C THR A 176 -18.47 -5.46 6.57
N ARG A 177 -17.42 -4.64 6.42
CA ARG A 177 -16.81 -4.28 5.14
C ARG A 177 -15.33 -4.65 5.21
N PRO A 178 -14.88 -5.72 4.54
CA PRO A 178 -13.49 -6.14 4.64
C PRO A 178 -12.55 -5.09 4.03
N TYR A 179 -11.44 -4.82 4.70
CA TYR A 179 -10.43 -3.85 4.28
C TYR A 179 -9.05 -4.48 4.23
N MET A 180 -8.22 -4.04 3.28
CA MET A 180 -6.80 -4.41 3.21
C MET A 180 -5.88 -3.30 3.71
N ARG A 181 -4.80 -3.68 4.41
CA ARG A 181 -3.72 -2.79 4.88
C ARG A 181 -2.38 -3.22 4.30
N ASN A 182 -1.43 -2.28 4.32
CA ASN A 182 -0.05 -2.44 3.85
C ASN A 182 -0.01 -2.97 2.43
N ILE A 183 -0.48 -2.12 1.51
CA ILE A 183 -0.74 -2.48 0.12
C ILE A 183 0.43 -2.01 -0.75
N CYS A 184 0.79 -2.82 -1.75
CA CYS A 184 1.81 -2.49 -2.73
C CYS A 184 1.26 -2.63 -4.16
N ALA A 185 1.51 -1.63 -5.00
CA ALA A 185 1.13 -1.64 -6.42
C ALA A 185 2.03 -2.59 -7.23
N VAL A 186 1.42 -3.45 -8.04
CA VAL A 186 2.13 -4.48 -8.81
C VAL A 186 1.79 -4.41 -10.31
N GLU A 187 2.79 -4.69 -11.14
CA GLU A 187 2.65 -4.75 -12.61
C GLU A 187 2.02 -6.09 -13.03
N GLN A 188 1.08 -6.05 -13.99
CA GLN A 188 0.38 -7.23 -14.50
C GLN A 188 1.35 -8.33 -15.00
N GLY A 189 2.43 -7.95 -15.70
CA GLY A 189 3.39 -8.90 -16.27
C GLY A 189 4.11 -9.77 -15.25
N TRP A 190 4.13 -9.39 -13.96
CA TRP A 190 4.69 -10.24 -12.89
C TRP A 190 3.65 -11.17 -12.25
N VAL A 191 2.37 -10.81 -12.35
CA VAL A 191 1.25 -11.49 -11.71
C VAL A 191 0.74 -12.66 -12.56
N GLU A 192 0.66 -12.48 -13.88
CA GLU A 192 0.24 -13.53 -14.83
C GLU A 192 0.89 -14.92 -14.62
N PRO A 193 2.22 -15.05 -14.45
CA PRO A 193 2.84 -16.36 -14.22
C PRO A 193 2.47 -16.96 -12.85
N ILE A 194 2.09 -16.15 -11.87
CA ILE A 194 1.64 -16.60 -10.55
C ILE A 194 0.20 -17.08 -10.63
N LEU A 195 -0.67 -16.34 -11.32
CA LEU A 195 -2.07 -16.73 -11.55
C LEU A 195 -2.17 -18.09 -12.24
N LYS A 196 -1.42 -18.30 -13.32
CA LYS A 196 -1.34 -19.58 -14.04
C LYS A 196 -0.86 -20.74 -13.16
N LYS A 197 -0.06 -20.46 -12.12
CA LYS A 197 0.34 -21.46 -11.13
C LYS A 197 -0.79 -21.72 -10.15
N LEU A 198 -1.46 -20.68 -9.66
CA LEU A 198 -2.58 -20.78 -8.73
C LEU A 198 -3.76 -21.58 -9.32
N GLU A 199 -4.10 -21.36 -10.58
CA GLU A 199 -5.18 -22.08 -11.27
C GLU A 199 -4.95 -23.60 -11.33
N LYS A 200 -3.69 -24.02 -11.36
CA LYS A 200 -3.30 -25.44 -11.42
C LYS A 200 -3.22 -26.11 -10.04
N LEU A 201 -3.39 -25.36 -8.94
CA LEU A 201 -3.23 -25.88 -7.59
C LEU A 201 -4.56 -26.39 -7.03
N ASP A 202 -4.62 -27.69 -6.77
CA ASP A 202 -5.74 -28.32 -6.07
C ASP A 202 -5.61 -28.11 -4.56
N ILE A 203 -6.36 -27.15 -4.02
CA ILE A 203 -6.31 -26.79 -2.60
C ILE A 203 -6.71 -27.96 -1.69
N ASN A 204 -7.67 -28.78 -2.12
CA ASN A 204 -8.13 -29.94 -1.34
C ASN A 204 -7.02 -30.99 -1.13
N ARG A 205 -6.11 -31.13 -2.09
CA ARG A 205 -4.96 -32.04 -1.98
C ARG A 205 -3.89 -31.45 -1.07
N LEU A 206 -3.71 -30.13 -1.12
CA LEU A 206 -2.73 -29.40 -0.32
C LEU A 206 -3.16 -29.22 1.15
N SER A 207 -4.46 -29.13 1.41
CA SER A 207 -5.01 -29.01 2.76
C SER A 207 -4.96 -30.32 3.55
N GLY A 208 -4.41 -31.40 2.97
CA GLY A 208 -4.42 -32.73 3.58
C GLY A 208 -5.82 -33.30 3.72
N GLY A 209 -6.79 -32.74 2.98
CA GLY A 209 -8.14 -33.29 2.88
C GLY A 209 -8.04 -34.65 2.21
N LEU A 210 -8.04 -35.71 3.03
CA LEU A 210 -8.36 -37.05 2.58
C LEU A 210 -9.60 -36.92 1.71
N SER A 211 -9.42 -37.30 0.45
CA SER A 211 -10.40 -37.28 -0.60
C SER A 211 -11.81 -37.43 -0.03
N ALA A 212 -12.64 -36.40 -0.19
CA ALA A 212 -14.09 -36.52 -0.15
C ALA A 212 -14.60 -37.37 -1.33
N VAL A 213 -13.92 -38.49 -1.60
CA VAL A 213 -14.40 -39.59 -2.41
C VAL A 213 -15.29 -40.38 -1.47
N LYS A 214 -16.52 -39.89 -1.32
CA LYS A 214 -17.75 -40.66 -1.01
C LYS A 214 -19.00 -39.80 -0.84
N GLU A 215 -18.91 -38.48 -0.85
CA GLU A 215 -20.13 -37.65 -0.77
C GLU A 215 -20.72 -37.35 -2.15
N SER A 216 -19.87 -37.19 -3.18
CA SER A 216 -20.33 -37.07 -4.57
C SER A 216 -20.94 -38.37 -5.11
N GLU A 217 -20.49 -39.54 -4.63
CA GLU A 217 -21.07 -40.84 -5.02
C GLU A 217 -22.43 -41.10 -4.34
N LEU A 218 -22.68 -40.52 -3.15
CA LEU A 218 -23.98 -40.56 -2.49
C LEU A 218 -25.00 -39.60 -3.14
N LEU A 219 -24.54 -38.44 -3.62
CA LEU A 219 -25.41 -37.46 -4.31
C LEU A 219 -25.73 -37.86 -5.76
N GLU A 220 -24.85 -38.58 -6.46
CA GLU A 220 -25.14 -39.10 -7.81
C GLU A 220 -26.11 -40.30 -7.82
N LEU A 221 -26.24 -41.01 -6.69
CA LEU A 221 -27.21 -42.08 -6.53
C LEU A 221 -28.61 -41.53 -6.18
N GLU A 222 -28.69 -40.36 -5.55
CA GLU A 222 -29.97 -39.67 -5.27
C GLU A 222 -30.49 -38.91 -6.50
N ASP A 223 -29.62 -38.40 -7.38
CA ASP A 223 -30.05 -37.68 -8.61
C ASP A 223 -30.63 -38.59 -9.70
N LYS A 224 -30.47 -39.92 -9.61
CA LYS A 224 -31.19 -40.88 -10.46
C LYS A 224 -32.63 -41.15 -10.01
N GLN A 225 -33.10 -40.50 -8.94
CA GLN A 225 -34.48 -40.53 -8.49
C GLN A 225 -35.24 -39.22 -8.67
N LEU A 226 -34.72 -38.27 -9.45
CA LEU A 226 -35.47 -37.09 -9.90
C LEU A 226 -35.96 -37.27 -11.36
N PRO A 227 -37.29 -37.29 -11.61
CA PRO A 227 -37.80 -37.29 -12.97
C PRO A 227 -37.51 -35.95 -13.63
N SER A 228 -37.02 -35.99 -14.87
CA SER A 228 -36.85 -34.83 -15.77
C SER A 228 -37.94 -33.76 -15.61
N PRO A 229 -37.63 -32.45 -15.72
CA PRO A 229 -38.54 -31.35 -15.37
C PRO A 229 -39.86 -31.32 -16.15
N LYS A 230 -39.97 -32.03 -17.28
CA LYS A 230 -41.24 -32.22 -18.00
C LYS A 230 -42.19 -33.20 -17.27
N LYS A 231 -41.67 -34.32 -16.75
CA LYS A 231 -42.46 -35.33 -16.02
C LYS A 231 -42.96 -34.84 -14.66
N ALA A 232 -42.22 -33.96 -13.98
CA ALA A 232 -42.62 -33.43 -12.67
C ALA A 232 -43.80 -32.43 -12.76
N VAL A 233 -43.97 -31.76 -13.90
CA VAL A 233 -45.10 -30.86 -14.17
C VAL A 233 -46.35 -31.68 -14.49
N ASP A 234 -46.22 -32.73 -15.32
CA ASP A 234 -47.33 -33.60 -15.71
C ASP A 234 -47.91 -34.40 -14.52
N LEU A 235 -47.04 -34.91 -13.63
CA LEU A 235 -47.48 -35.65 -12.44
C LEU A 235 -48.28 -34.78 -11.48
N LYS A 236 -47.84 -33.53 -11.26
CA LYS A 236 -48.57 -32.58 -10.40
C LYS A 236 -49.88 -32.11 -11.04
N GLN A 237 -49.92 -31.97 -12.36
CA GLN A 237 -51.16 -31.63 -13.09
C GLN A 237 -52.19 -32.77 -13.01
N SER A 238 -51.77 -34.02 -13.17
CA SER A 238 -52.67 -35.19 -13.08
C SER A 238 -53.30 -35.37 -11.68
N GLU A 239 -52.56 -35.06 -10.62
CA GLU A 239 -53.06 -35.18 -9.24
C GLU A 239 -54.08 -34.08 -8.92
N VAL A 240 -53.87 -32.88 -9.45
CA VAL A 240 -54.81 -31.76 -9.32
C VAL A 240 -56.08 -32.01 -10.15
N GLU A 241 -55.97 -32.53 -11.37
CA GLU A 241 -57.12 -32.89 -12.21
C GLU A 241 -57.98 -34.00 -11.58
N SER A 242 -57.35 -35.01 -10.99
CA SER A 242 -58.05 -36.08 -10.26
C SER A 242 -58.85 -35.55 -9.06
N LYS A 243 -58.30 -34.57 -8.33
CA LYS A 243 -59.00 -33.89 -7.23
C LYS A 243 -60.18 -33.05 -7.73
N ILE A 244 -60.04 -32.38 -8.88
CA ILE A 244 -61.12 -31.60 -9.50
C ILE A 244 -62.26 -32.51 -9.97
N GLN A 245 -61.95 -33.67 -10.55
CA GLN A 245 -62.96 -34.60 -11.04
C GLN A 245 -63.76 -35.25 -9.90
N ALA A 246 -63.08 -35.67 -8.83
CA ALA A 246 -63.75 -36.18 -7.63
C ALA A 246 -64.67 -35.13 -6.98
N ALA A 247 -64.30 -33.84 -7.00
CA ALA A 247 -65.14 -32.76 -6.50
C ALA A 247 -66.39 -32.54 -7.40
N ARG A 248 -66.24 -32.63 -8.72
CA ARG A 248 -67.36 -32.51 -9.68
C ARG A 248 -68.37 -33.64 -9.55
N GLU A 249 -67.91 -34.88 -9.41
CA GLU A 249 -68.79 -36.05 -9.22
C GLU A 249 -69.60 -35.94 -7.92
N ARG A 250 -68.98 -35.50 -6.82
CA ARG A 250 -69.67 -35.23 -5.56
C ARG A 250 -70.73 -34.14 -5.68
N TYR A 251 -70.49 -33.13 -6.51
CA TYR A 251 -71.45 -32.05 -6.77
C TYR A 251 -72.64 -32.53 -7.63
N LEU A 252 -72.37 -33.30 -8.68
CA LEU A 252 -73.41 -33.86 -9.55
C LEU A 252 -74.29 -34.87 -8.82
N ALA A 253 -73.71 -35.68 -7.93
CA ALA A 253 -74.46 -36.59 -7.06
C ALA A 253 -75.43 -35.87 -6.10
N ARG A 254 -75.15 -34.61 -5.74
CA ARG A 254 -76.06 -33.77 -4.96
C ARG A 254 -77.12 -33.10 -5.84
N LYS A 255 -76.79 -32.74 -7.08
CA LYS A 255 -77.69 -32.05 -8.00
C LYS A 255 -78.75 -32.98 -8.62
N GLY A 256 -78.45 -34.26 -8.81
CA GLY A 256 -79.40 -35.26 -9.35
C GLY A 256 -80.43 -35.80 -8.35
N LYS A 257 -80.48 -35.28 -7.11
CA LYS A 257 -81.43 -35.66 -6.06
C LYS A 257 -82.50 -34.57 -5.78
N LYS A 258 -82.72 -33.65 -6.72
CA LYS A 258 -83.85 -32.72 -6.74
C LYS A 258 -84.66 -32.91 -8.00
#